data_AF-A0A5D0Q2H1-F1
#
_entry.id   AF-A0A5D0Q2H1-F1
#
_cell.length_a   1.000
_cell.length_b   1.000
_cell.length_c   1.000
_cell.angle_alpha   90.00
_cell.angle_beta   90.00
_cell.angle_gamma   90.00
#
_symmetry.space_group_name_H-M   'P 1'
#
loop_
_entity.id
_entity.type
_entity.pdbx_description
1 polymer ?
#
loop_
_entity_poly.entity_id
_entity_poly.type
_entity_poly.pdbx_seq_one_letter_code
_entity_poly.pdbx_strand_id
1 'polypeptide(L)'
;MHTYSRRRFAVTTLACALALAGSTAIPAEAGVQTRGEQVLDRARKNYLGPDASVKADLDVLRNALSEVKKGKSVTFNANAGRTRITHALGVLGRAPEAALERWAGLVADRARAGSAAYLARERQLFALFTTPLAELTRKYPNSQAKYWLKNTPPQVLDVVFTAATPDLPVDQLYTYAYLEGLVDYVRDLIGLRKNSGDPTDAQLRSVPTTSPIFGYDYLGTDRFFLDMDATRVPGRNFLPYDPKRIGLDTRRNEKGTLVESALFPNLTMGLQGEAAMLKRRRALFLADVKAYGYAAPTRDELVYWTYVYYNVGEFNGQLKKYAGKRALGDWIAKKEYPNSIKALESWRMLRDMKIF
;
A
#
# COMPACT_ATOMS: atom_id res chain seq x y z
N MET A 1 16.41 -16.77 3.06
CA MET A 1 16.14 -16.18 1.73
C MET A 1 16.36 -14.67 1.84
N HIS A 2 17.45 -14.18 1.26
CA HIS A 2 17.96 -12.83 1.51
C HIS A 2 17.00 -11.74 1.03
N THR A 3 16.77 -10.75 1.89
CA THR A 3 16.17 -9.46 1.55
C THR A 3 17.10 -8.72 0.59
N TYR A 4 16.71 -8.64 -0.69
CA TYR A 4 17.51 -7.98 -1.71
C TYR A 4 17.43 -6.45 -1.56
N SER A 5 18.53 -5.87 -1.09
CA SER A 5 18.77 -4.44 -1.04
C SER A 5 19.16 -3.95 -2.43
N ARG A 6 18.25 -3.22 -3.10
CA ARG A 6 18.56 -2.47 -4.33
C ARG A 6 19.51 -1.33 -3.94
N ARG A 7 20.82 -1.48 -4.17
CA ARG A 7 21.78 -0.37 -4.05
C ARG A 7 21.51 0.62 -5.19
N ARG A 8 20.96 1.78 -4.85
CA ARG A 8 20.71 2.88 -5.79
C ARG A 8 22.00 3.68 -5.98
N PHE A 9 22.38 3.89 -7.25
CA PHE A 9 23.33 4.95 -7.61
C PHE A 9 22.65 6.30 -7.40
N ALA A 10 23.38 7.28 -6.85
CA ALA A 10 22.90 8.62 -6.62
C ALA A 10 22.59 9.30 -7.97
N VAL A 11 21.32 9.66 -8.20
CA VAL A 11 20.94 10.57 -9.28
C VAL A 11 21.00 11.98 -8.70
N THR A 12 21.99 12.73 -9.15
CA THR A 12 22.28 14.10 -8.74
C THR A 12 21.36 15.08 -9.47
N THR A 13 20.55 15.81 -8.69
CA THR A 13 19.94 17.15 -8.91
C THR A 13 19.56 17.62 -10.33
N LEU A 14 18.28 17.97 -10.52
CA LEU A 14 17.88 19.10 -11.35
C LEU A 14 17.08 20.11 -10.50
N ALA A 15 17.56 21.34 -10.44
CA ALA A 15 17.07 22.42 -9.60
C ALA A 15 15.96 23.26 -10.28
N CYS A 16 15.22 23.97 -9.43
CA CYS A 16 14.09 24.86 -9.69
C CYS A 16 14.27 25.89 -10.82
N ALA A 17 13.14 26.23 -11.46
CA ALA A 17 12.84 27.58 -11.89
C ALA A 17 11.37 27.90 -11.55
N LEU A 18 11.17 28.72 -10.51
CA LEU A 18 9.88 29.35 -10.21
C LEU A 18 9.76 30.60 -11.10
N ALA A 19 8.73 30.66 -11.94
CA ALA A 19 8.30 31.90 -12.57
C ALA A 19 7.01 32.37 -11.89
N LEU A 20 7.12 33.46 -11.14
CA LEU A 20 6.00 34.22 -10.58
C LEU A 20 5.33 35.02 -11.70
N ALA A 21 4.08 34.71 -12.01
CA ALA A 21 3.20 35.62 -12.73
C ALA A 21 1.86 35.65 -11.98
N GLY A 22 1.49 36.85 -11.51
CA GLY A 22 0.26 37.09 -10.76
C GLY A 22 -0.97 36.75 -11.58
N SER A 23 -1.92 36.06 -10.94
CA SER A 23 -3.28 35.96 -11.44
C SER A 23 -4.24 36.39 -10.35
N THR A 24 -5.15 37.27 -10.75
CA THR A 24 -6.26 37.79 -9.98
C THR A 24 -7.17 36.65 -9.55
N ALA A 25 -7.48 36.60 -8.25
CA ALA A 25 -8.33 35.57 -7.67
C ALA A 25 -9.76 35.68 -8.21
N ILE A 26 -10.12 34.76 -9.11
CA ILE A 26 -11.50 34.42 -9.42
C ILE A 26 -12.01 33.58 -8.23
N PRO A 27 -13.20 33.86 -7.66
CA PRO A 27 -13.74 33.07 -6.57
C PRO A 27 -13.91 31.62 -7.03
N ALA A 28 -13.26 30.70 -6.34
CA ALA A 28 -13.30 29.28 -6.63
C ALA A 28 -14.73 28.76 -6.49
N GLU A 29 -15.34 28.38 -7.62
CA GLU A 29 -16.38 27.35 -7.60
C GLU A 29 -15.84 26.18 -6.79
N ALA A 30 -16.61 25.68 -5.81
CA ALA A 30 -16.24 24.51 -5.03
C ALA A 30 -16.07 23.33 -6.00
N GLY A 31 -14.83 23.10 -6.43
CA GLY A 31 -14.50 22.10 -7.44
C GLY A 31 -14.99 20.73 -7.01
N VAL A 32 -15.60 19.99 -7.95
CA VAL A 32 -16.00 18.60 -7.72
C VAL A 32 -14.77 17.80 -7.31
N GLN A 33 -14.82 17.23 -6.10
CA GLN A 33 -13.73 16.42 -5.54
C GLN A 33 -13.33 15.30 -6.50
N THR A 34 -12.04 15.13 -6.77
CA THR A 34 -11.56 14.09 -7.69
C THR A 34 -11.76 12.69 -7.11
N ARG A 35 -11.70 11.64 -7.94
CA ARG A 35 -11.85 10.26 -7.46
C ARG A 35 -10.72 9.89 -6.50
N GLY A 36 -9.50 10.32 -6.78
CA GLY A 36 -8.33 10.14 -5.93
C GLY A 36 -8.52 10.79 -4.56
N GLU A 37 -9.03 12.02 -4.51
CA GLU A 37 -9.35 12.71 -3.26
C GLU A 37 -10.43 11.95 -2.47
N GLN A 38 -11.49 11.47 -3.12
CA GLN A 38 -12.57 10.72 -2.44
C GLN A 38 -12.05 9.42 -1.78
N VAL A 39 -11.15 8.68 -2.44
CA VAL A 39 -10.55 7.46 -1.86
C VAL A 39 -9.70 7.81 -0.64
N LEU A 40 -8.87 8.84 -0.74
CA LEU A 40 -7.97 9.24 0.34
C LEU A 40 -8.72 9.84 1.53
N ASP A 41 -9.79 10.59 1.30
CA ASP A 41 -10.65 11.09 2.35
C ASP A 41 -11.35 9.95 3.09
N ARG A 42 -11.89 8.96 2.36
CA ARG A 42 -12.44 7.73 2.98
C ARG A 42 -11.38 7.01 3.80
N ALA A 43 -10.16 6.85 3.28
CA ALA A 43 -9.06 6.21 3.99
C ALA A 43 -8.65 6.98 5.25
N ARG A 44 -8.52 8.30 5.17
CA ARG A 44 -8.13 9.19 6.28
C ARG A 44 -9.20 9.22 7.36
N LYS A 45 -10.45 9.48 6.99
CA LYS A 45 -11.58 9.60 7.91
C LYS A 45 -11.86 8.31 8.66
N ASN A 46 -11.86 7.18 7.96
CA ASN A 46 -12.35 5.93 8.54
C ASN A 46 -11.24 5.03 9.11
N TYR A 47 -9.98 5.25 8.72
CA TYR A 47 -8.88 4.35 9.08
C TYR A 47 -7.62 5.07 9.57
N LEU A 48 -6.96 5.87 8.73
CA LEU A 48 -5.63 6.42 9.04
C LEU A 48 -5.67 7.45 10.18
N GLY A 49 -6.64 8.36 10.16
CA GLY A 49 -6.84 9.41 11.16
C GLY A 49 -7.19 8.84 12.53
N PRO A 50 -8.28 8.03 12.64
CA PRO A 50 -8.63 7.37 13.89
C PRO A 50 -7.50 6.52 14.48
N ASP A 51 -6.80 5.75 13.64
CA ASP A 51 -5.67 4.92 14.10
C ASP A 51 -4.51 5.75 14.64
N ALA A 52 -4.13 6.84 13.96
CA ALA A 52 -3.07 7.73 14.42
C ALA A 52 -3.45 8.44 15.72
N SER A 53 -4.69 8.93 15.82
CA SER A 53 -5.21 9.62 17.00
C SER A 53 -5.26 8.71 18.23
N VAL A 54 -5.86 7.52 18.09
CA VAL A 54 -5.92 6.53 19.17
C VAL A 54 -4.53 6.07 19.56
N LYS A 55 -3.61 5.86 18.61
CA LYS A 55 -2.23 5.48 18.92
C LYS A 55 -1.53 6.55 19.77
N ALA A 56 -1.67 7.82 19.44
CA ALA A 56 -1.08 8.91 20.21
C ALA A 56 -1.60 8.94 21.65
N ASP A 57 -2.92 8.76 21.85
CA ASP A 57 -3.50 8.68 23.18
C ASP A 57 -3.03 7.45 23.96
N LEU A 58 -2.91 6.31 23.29
CA LEU A 58 -2.40 5.09 23.90
C LEU A 58 -0.94 5.20 24.33
N ASP A 59 -0.10 5.93 23.60
CA ASP A 59 1.28 6.17 23.98
C ASP A 59 1.36 7.03 25.25
N VAL A 60 0.51 8.06 25.35
CA VAL A 60 0.37 8.85 26.60
C VAL A 60 -0.17 7.97 27.74
N LEU A 61 -1.18 7.15 27.48
CA LEU A 61 -1.79 6.28 28.49
C LEU A 61 -0.79 5.23 29.03
N ARG A 62 0.03 4.64 28.14
CA ARG A 62 1.11 3.71 28.53
C ARG A 62 2.16 4.40 29.39
N ASN A 63 2.56 5.62 29.02
CA ASN A 63 3.51 6.40 29.81
C ASN A 63 2.93 6.76 31.20
N ALA A 64 1.67 7.20 31.25
CA ALA A 64 0.98 7.47 32.50
C ALA A 64 0.90 6.22 33.40
N LEU A 65 0.55 5.07 32.83
CA LEU A 65 0.50 3.80 33.56
C LEU A 65 1.86 3.36 34.09
N SER A 66 2.92 3.53 33.30
CA SER A 66 4.30 3.25 33.71
C SER A 66 4.71 4.08 34.93
N GLU A 67 4.36 5.36 34.97
CA GLU A 67 4.65 6.23 36.12
C GLU A 67 3.77 5.90 37.34
N VAL A 68 2.49 5.57 37.13
CA VAL A 68 1.59 5.10 38.21
C VAL A 68 2.15 3.83 38.87
N LYS A 69 2.66 2.87 38.09
CA LYS A 69 3.29 1.64 38.60
C LYS A 69 4.52 1.93 39.46
N LYS A 70 5.24 3.03 39.19
CA LYS A 70 6.38 3.50 39.99
C LYS A 70 5.97 4.36 41.19
N GLY A 71 4.67 4.59 41.39
CA GLY A 71 4.16 5.49 42.43
C GLY A 71 4.39 6.98 42.16
N LYS A 72 4.73 7.36 40.92
CA LYS A 72 5.08 8.74 40.56
C LYS A 72 3.87 9.51 40.03
N SER A 73 3.70 10.73 40.54
CA SER A 73 2.66 11.70 40.11
C SER A 73 1.29 11.04 39.91
N VAL A 74 0.88 10.17 40.84
CA VAL A 74 -0.23 9.23 40.65
C VAL A 74 -1.53 9.95 40.30
N THR A 75 -1.88 11.02 41.02
CA THR A 75 -3.10 11.80 40.76
C THR A 75 -3.08 12.45 39.38
N PHE A 76 -1.95 13.05 38.99
CA PHE A 76 -1.78 13.65 37.67
C PHE A 76 -1.94 12.62 36.56
N ASN A 77 -1.25 11.48 36.67
CA ASN A 77 -1.29 10.41 35.68
C ASN A 77 -2.67 9.73 35.62
N ALA A 78 -3.36 9.60 36.75
CA ALA A 78 -4.74 9.10 36.80
C ALA A 78 -5.68 9.99 35.98
N ASN A 79 -5.60 11.31 36.15
CA ASN A 79 -6.41 12.28 35.39
C ASN A 79 -6.03 12.31 33.91
N ALA A 80 -4.72 12.32 33.60
CA ALA A 80 -4.23 12.25 32.23
C ALA A 80 -4.76 11.00 31.52
N GLY A 81 -4.72 9.84 32.19
CA GLY A 81 -5.26 8.59 31.67
C GLY A 81 -6.76 8.67 31.38
N ARG A 82 -7.57 9.23 32.29
CA ARG A 82 -9.01 9.43 32.07
C ARG A 82 -9.29 10.25 30.80
N THR A 83 -8.61 11.39 30.65
CA THR A 83 -8.77 12.26 29.47
C THR A 83 -8.45 11.52 28.17
N ARG A 84 -7.35 10.76 28.16
CA ARG A 84 -6.91 9.99 26.97
C ARG A 84 -7.84 8.83 26.64
N ILE A 85 -8.36 8.14 27.66
CA ILE A 85 -9.34 7.07 27.49
C ILE A 85 -10.63 7.61 26.85
N THR A 86 -11.17 8.71 27.39
CA THR A 86 -12.40 9.32 26.88
C THR A 86 -12.22 9.78 25.43
N HIS A 87 -11.11 10.45 25.11
CA HIS A 87 -10.85 10.90 23.75
C HIS A 87 -10.70 9.72 22.78
N ALA A 88 -9.85 8.73 23.10
CA ALA A 88 -9.60 7.59 22.22
C ALA A 88 -10.85 6.74 21.96
N LEU A 89 -11.70 6.52 22.98
CA LEU A 89 -12.95 5.78 22.79
C LEU A 89 -14.00 6.62 22.07
N GLY A 90 -14.01 7.95 22.27
CA GLY A 90 -14.82 8.88 21.49
C GLY A 90 -14.49 8.81 19.99
N VAL A 91 -13.21 8.78 19.62
CA VAL A 91 -12.74 8.59 18.24
C VAL A 91 -13.24 7.26 17.65
N LEU A 92 -13.35 6.22 18.48
CA LEU A 92 -13.86 4.91 18.07
C LEU A 92 -15.38 4.79 18.13
N GLY A 93 -16.11 5.83 18.55
CA GLY A 93 -17.56 5.79 18.76
C GLY A 93 -18.00 4.83 19.86
N ARG A 94 -17.15 4.62 20.89
CA ARG A 94 -17.38 3.68 22.00
C ARG A 94 -17.56 4.44 23.32
N ALA A 95 -18.40 3.89 24.18
CA ALA A 95 -18.66 4.44 25.51
C ALA A 95 -17.45 4.19 26.46
N PRO A 96 -17.00 5.19 27.24
CA PRO A 96 -15.75 5.09 28.00
C PRO A 96 -15.85 4.46 29.38
N GLU A 97 -17.05 4.25 29.92
CA GLU A 97 -17.32 3.95 31.33
C GLU A 97 -16.56 2.70 31.80
N ALA A 98 -16.69 1.61 31.04
CA ALA A 98 -16.05 0.35 31.36
C ALA A 98 -14.51 0.41 31.26
N ALA A 99 -13.96 1.31 30.44
CA ALA A 99 -12.51 1.53 30.36
C ALA A 99 -12.01 2.42 31.51
N LEU A 100 -12.79 3.44 31.88
CA LEU A 100 -12.49 4.33 33.00
C LEU A 100 -12.51 3.58 34.34
N GLU A 101 -13.45 2.66 34.53
CA GLU A 101 -13.50 1.80 35.71
C GLU A 101 -12.25 0.90 35.80
N ARG A 102 -11.88 0.24 34.70
CA ARG A 102 -10.66 -0.59 34.63
C ARG A 102 -9.40 0.24 34.91
N TRP A 103 -9.33 1.46 34.37
CA TRP A 103 -8.25 2.39 34.63
C TRP A 103 -8.14 2.77 36.11
N ALA A 104 -9.25 3.15 36.73
CA ALA A 104 -9.30 3.45 38.16
C ALA A 104 -8.82 2.25 39.00
N GLY A 105 -9.25 1.03 38.65
CA GLY A 105 -8.77 -0.19 39.29
C GLY A 105 -7.26 -0.43 39.12
N LEU A 106 -6.67 -0.15 37.95
CA LEU A 106 -5.23 -0.25 37.74
C LEU A 106 -4.42 0.78 38.54
N VAL A 107 -4.98 1.99 38.73
CA VAL A 107 -4.36 3.04 39.55
C VAL A 107 -4.42 2.70 41.04
N ALA A 108 -5.55 2.18 41.51
CA ALA A 108 -5.74 1.76 42.88
C ALA A 108 -4.81 0.58 43.22
N ASP A 109 -4.76 -0.44 42.36
CA ASP A 109 -3.97 -1.65 42.56
C ASP A 109 -2.50 -1.50 42.15
N ARG A 110 -1.96 -0.28 42.03
CA ARG A 110 -0.58 -0.02 41.58
C ARG A 110 0.48 -0.76 42.38
N ALA A 111 0.24 -1.02 43.67
CA ALA A 111 1.16 -1.79 44.54
C ALA A 111 1.29 -3.26 44.11
N ARG A 112 0.33 -3.78 43.33
CA ARG A 112 0.31 -5.15 42.78
C ARG A 112 0.76 -5.18 41.32
N ALA A 113 1.40 -4.11 40.83
CA ALA A 113 1.95 -4.05 39.48
C ALA A 113 2.88 -5.26 39.24
N GLY A 114 2.70 -5.94 38.11
CA GLY A 114 3.45 -7.15 37.75
C GLY A 114 2.78 -8.47 38.17
N SER A 115 1.77 -8.44 39.04
CA SER A 115 0.97 -9.65 39.32
C SER A 115 0.17 -10.09 38.08
N ALA A 116 -0.10 -11.39 37.97
CA ALA A 116 -0.85 -11.95 36.83
C ALA A 116 -2.24 -11.31 36.67
N ALA A 117 -2.94 -11.05 37.78
CA ALA A 117 -4.24 -10.38 37.78
C ALA A 117 -4.15 -8.93 37.28
N TYR A 118 -3.12 -8.19 37.70
CA TYR A 118 -2.88 -6.82 37.22
C TYR A 118 -2.60 -6.80 35.71
N LEU A 119 -1.69 -7.66 35.24
CA LEU A 119 -1.33 -7.76 33.82
C LEU A 119 -2.51 -8.24 32.94
N ALA A 120 -3.42 -9.05 33.50
CA ALA A 120 -4.65 -9.43 32.81
C ALA A 120 -5.58 -8.21 32.64
N ARG A 121 -5.80 -7.42 33.69
CA ARG A 121 -6.62 -6.21 33.63
C ARG A 121 -6.01 -5.16 32.69
N GLU A 122 -4.70 -5.01 32.70
CA GLU A 122 -3.97 -4.12 31.78
C GLU A 122 -4.18 -4.53 30.32
N ARG A 123 -4.03 -5.82 29.99
CA ARG A 123 -4.29 -6.33 28.64
C ARG A 123 -5.74 -6.12 28.22
N GLN A 124 -6.69 -6.38 29.12
CA GLN A 124 -8.12 -6.16 28.86
C GLN A 124 -8.42 -4.68 28.60
N LEU A 125 -7.82 -3.75 29.35
CA LEU A 125 -7.97 -2.32 29.10
C LEU A 125 -7.46 -1.96 27.70
N PHE A 126 -6.22 -2.32 27.36
CA PHE A 126 -5.64 -1.93 26.06
C PHE A 126 -6.33 -2.58 24.85
N ALA A 127 -6.96 -3.75 25.02
CA ALA A 127 -7.74 -4.39 23.97
C ALA A 127 -8.95 -3.55 23.51
N LEU A 128 -9.52 -2.71 24.39
CA LEU A 128 -10.69 -1.87 24.10
C LEU A 128 -10.40 -0.78 23.05
N PHE A 129 -9.13 -0.45 22.82
CA PHE A 129 -8.70 0.60 21.90
C PHE A 129 -8.28 0.07 20.53
N THR A 130 -8.63 -1.18 20.22
CA THR A 130 -8.36 -1.74 18.89
C THR A 130 -9.15 -0.95 17.84
N THR A 131 -8.43 -0.34 16.89
CA THR A 131 -8.99 0.41 15.76
C THR A 131 -9.38 -0.54 14.61
N PRO A 132 -10.30 -0.13 13.70
CA PRO A 132 -10.59 -0.91 12.49
C PRO A 132 -9.34 -1.21 11.65
N LEU A 133 -8.43 -0.24 11.57
CA LEU A 133 -7.17 -0.42 10.84
C LEU A 133 -6.25 -1.45 11.53
N ALA A 134 -6.20 -1.47 12.87
CA ALA A 134 -5.44 -2.47 13.61
C ALA A 134 -6.03 -3.88 13.45
N GLU A 135 -7.35 -4.02 13.39
CA GLU A 135 -8.01 -5.30 13.08
C GLU A 135 -7.62 -5.82 11.70
N LEU A 136 -7.71 -4.97 10.68
CA LEU A 136 -7.30 -5.31 9.32
C LEU A 136 -5.81 -5.64 9.23
N THR A 137 -4.95 -4.91 9.94
CA THR A 137 -3.51 -5.18 9.99
C THR A 137 -3.21 -6.54 10.62
N ARG A 138 -3.97 -6.96 11.65
CA ARG A 138 -3.85 -8.31 12.21
C ARG A 138 -4.37 -9.39 11.25
N LYS A 139 -5.44 -9.10 10.52
CA LYS A 139 -6.03 -10.01 9.52
C LYS A 139 -5.11 -10.20 8.30
N TYR A 140 -4.37 -9.17 7.92
CA TYR A 140 -3.51 -9.11 6.73
C TYR A 140 -2.09 -8.65 7.10
N PRO A 141 -1.30 -9.47 7.82
CA PRO A 141 -0.03 -9.06 8.41
C PRO A 141 1.07 -8.72 7.39
N ASN A 142 0.98 -9.21 6.16
CA ASN A 142 1.92 -8.91 5.06
C ASN A 142 1.45 -7.73 4.18
N SER A 143 0.30 -7.15 4.48
CA SER A 143 -0.23 -6.00 3.74
C SER A 143 0.67 -4.77 3.89
N GLN A 144 0.87 -4.06 2.77
CA GLN A 144 1.52 -2.76 2.74
C GLN A 144 0.53 -1.61 2.49
N ALA A 145 -0.77 -1.90 2.38
CA ALA A 145 -1.81 -0.93 2.03
C ALA A 145 -1.81 0.31 2.95
N LYS A 146 -1.63 0.13 4.26
CA LYS A 146 -1.53 1.26 5.21
C LYS A 146 -0.39 2.20 4.86
N TYR A 147 0.78 1.65 4.53
CA TYR A 147 1.95 2.44 4.16
C TYR A 147 1.73 3.15 2.82
N TRP A 148 1.15 2.47 1.83
CA TRP A 148 0.86 3.07 0.54
C TRP A 148 -0.14 4.22 0.62
N LEU A 149 -1.25 4.06 1.34
CA LEU A 149 -2.28 5.09 1.46
C LEU A 149 -1.74 6.37 2.13
N LYS A 150 -0.83 6.24 3.10
CA LYS A 150 -0.13 7.39 3.70
C LYS A 150 0.77 8.14 2.72
N ASN A 151 1.24 7.46 1.67
CA ASN A 151 2.17 7.97 0.67
C ASN A 151 1.50 8.10 -0.71
N THR A 152 0.18 8.25 -0.76
CA THR A 152 -0.56 8.35 -2.03
C THR A 152 -0.99 9.79 -2.27
N PRO A 153 -0.46 10.45 -3.31
CA PRO A 153 -1.01 11.70 -3.81
C PRO A 153 -2.38 11.49 -4.44
N PRO A 154 -3.38 12.37 -4.19
CA PRO A 154 -4.69 12.27 -4.85
C PRO A 154 -4.59 12.23 -6.38
N GLN A 155 -3.77 13.09 -6.96
CA GLN A 155 -3.58 13.20 -8.41
C GLN A 155 -2.89 11.97 -9.02
N VAL A 156 -2.02 11.27 -8.27
CA VAL A 156 -1.44 9.98 -8.71
C VAL A 156 -2.54 8.92 -8.75
N LEU A 157 -3.42 8.91 -7.75
CA LEU A 157 -4.54 7.98 -7.70
C LEU A 157 -5.55 8.22 -8.82
N ASP A 158 -5.80 9.48 -9.21
CA ASP A 158 -6.61 9.81 -10.39
C ASP A 158 -6.02 9.24 -11.69
N VAL A 159 -4.69 9.20 -11.81
CA VAL A 159 -4.01 8.55 -12.94
C VAL A 159 -4.20 7.03 -12.88
N VAL A 160 -4.16 6.40 -11.70
CA VAL A 160 -4.48 4.98 -11.54
C VAL A 160 -5.92 4.70 -11.99
N PHE A 161 -6.89 5.55 -11.64
CA PHE A 161 -8.27 5.44 -12.15
C PHE A 161 -8.34 5.54 -13.67
N THR A 162 -7.53 6.41 -14.28
CA THR A 162 -7.47 6.59 -15.74
C THR A 162 -6.85 5.37 -16.45
N ALA A 163 -5.89 4.71 -15.83
CA ALA A 163 -5.21 3.53 -16.38
C ALA A 163 -5.95 2.20 -16.11
N ALA A 164 -6.85 2.18 -15.12
CA ALA A 164 -7.62 1.01 -14.75
C ALA A 164 -8.58 0.55 -15.87
N THR A 165 -8.89 -0.75 -15.89
CA THR A 165 -9.80 -1.36 -16.87
C THR A 165 -10.73 -2.35 -16.17
N PRO A 166 -11.82 -2.83 -16.80
CA PRO A 166 -12.64 -3.90 -16.22
C PRO A 166 -11.83 -5.16 -15.87
N ASP A 167 -10.86 -5.52 -16.72
CA ASP A 167 -9.99 -6.68 -16.51
C ASP A 167 -8.89 -6.46 -15.47
N LEU A 168 -8.57 -5.21 -15.16
CA LEU A 168 -7.63 -4.83 -14.11
C LEU A 168 -8.19 -3.63 -13.34
N PRO A 169 -9.11 -3.89 -12.39
CA PRO A 169 -9.79 -2.83 -11.66
C PRO A 169 -8.83 -1.98 -10.84
N VAL A 170 -9.28 -0.76 -10.50
CA VAL A 170 -8.46 0.28 -9.87
C VAL A 170 -7.75 -0.20 -8.59
N ASP A 171 -8.42 -1.00 -7.75
CA ASP A 171 -7.87 -1.53 -6.50
C ASP A 171 -6.70 -2.51 -6.74
N GLN A 172 -6.80 -3.32 -7.80
CA GLN A 172 -5.74 -4.24 -8.21
C GLN A 172 -4.58 -3.49 -8.86
N LEU A 173 -4.85 -2.58 -9.80
CA LEU A 173 -3.79 -1.78 -10.44
C LEU A 173 -3.03 -0.95 -9.40
N TYR A 174 -3.75 -0.30 -8.47
CA TYR A 174 -3.14 0.42 -7.35
C TYR A 174 -2.22 -0.49 -6.55
N THR A 175 -2.67 -1.70 -6.22
CA THR A 175 -1.89 -2.67 -5.44
C THR A 175 -0.60 -3.07 -6.15
N TYR A 176 -0.66 -3.36 -7.45
CA TYR A 176 0.53 -3.78 -8.20
C TYR A 176 1.50 -2.61 -8.39
N ALA A 177 1.01 -1.44 -8.82
CA ALA A 177 1.86 -0.27 -9.05
C ALA A 177 2.62 0.16 -7.80
N TYR A 178 1.92 0.22 -6.65
CA TYR A 178 2.55 0.58 -5.38
C TYR A 178 3.51 -0.49 -4.86
N LEU A 179 3.30 -1.75 -5.20
CA LEU A 179 4.22 -2.84 -4.83
C LEU A 179 5.48 -2.84 -5.71
N GLU A 180 5.38 -2.46 -6.98
CA GLU A 180 6.51 -2.45 -7.93
C GLU A 180 7.45 -1.25 -7.78
N GLY A 181 6.93 -0.08 -7.40
CA GLY A 181 7.78 1.08 -7.18
C GLY A 181 7.09 2.45 -7.17
N LEU A 182 5.77 2.52 -7.39
CA LEU A 182 5.07 3.81 -7.44
C LEU A 182 5.15 4.57 -6.11
N VAL A 183 5.20 3.86 -4.98
CA VAL A 183 5.43 4.48 -3.67
C VAL A 183 6.81 5.13 -3.57
N ASP A 184 7.82 4.50 -4.17
CA ASP A 184 9.18 5.02 -4.17
C ASP A 184 9.28 6.24 -5.09
N TYR A 185 8.61 6.22 -6.26
CA TYR A 185 8.48 7.38 -7.15
C TYR A 185 7.94 8.61 -6.42
N VAL A 186 6.83 8.44 -5.70
CA VAL A 186 6.22 9.52 -4.90
C VAL A 186 7.22 10.03 -3.88
N ARG A 187 7.83 9.13 -3.11
CA ARG A 187 8.71 9.50 -2.00
C ARG A 187 9.99 10.19 -2.46
N ASP A 188 10.57 9.75 -3.58
CA ASP A 188 11.76 10.37 -4.16
C ASP A 188 11.46 11.79 -4.65
N LEU A 189 10.29 12.02 -5.27
CA LEU A 189 9.88 13.35 -5.74
C LEU A 189 9.64 14.36 -4.61
N ILE A 190 9.21 13.90 -3.44
CA ILE A 190 9.00 14.76 -2.27
C ILE A 190 10.20 14.79 -1.31
N GLY A 191 11.33 14.21 -1.72
CA GLY A 191 12.58 14.22 -0.96
C GLY A 191 12.58 13.37 0.31
N LEU A 192 11.69 12.38 0.42
CA LEU A 192 11.61 11.49 1.59
C LEU A 192 12.35 10.18 1.33
N ARG A 193 13.42 9.94 2.10
CA ARG A 193 14.12 8.65 2.10
C ARG A 193 13.25 7.56 2.71
N LYS A 194 13.57 6.29 2.46
CA LYS A 194 12.79 5.11 2.91
C LYS A 194 12.45 5.06 4.42
N ASN A 195 13.23 5.75 5.28
CA ASN A 195 13.02 5.81 6.73
C ASN A 195 12.67 7.22 7.25
N SER A 196 12.40 8.17 6.35
CA SER A 196 11.85 9.49 6.72
C SER A 196 10.39 9.33 7.14
N GLY A 197 9.91 10.24 8.02
CA GLY A 197 8.55 10.23 8.57
C GLY A 197 7.41 10.25 7.53
N ASP A 198 6.17 10.36 8.02
CA ASP A 198 4.99 10.45 7.14
C ASP A 198 5.04 11.76 6.32
N PRO A 199 4.67 11.73 5.02
CA PRO A 199 4.63 12.94 4.19
C PRO A 199 3.52 13.89 4.63
N THR A 200 3.72 15.19 4.42
CA THR A 200 2.65 16.19 4.59
C THR A 200 1.70 16.18 3.39
N ASP A 201 0.48 16.67 3.60
CA ASP A 201 -0.49 16.83 2.52
C ASP A 201 0.01 17.76 1.42
N ALA A 202 0.73 18.83 1.78
CA ALA A 202 1.33 19.75 0.83
C ALA A 202 2.39 19.05 -0.04
N GLN A 203 3.24 18.21 0.56
CA GLN A 203 4.22 17.39 -0.18
C GLN A 203 3.53 16.43 -1.15
N LEU A 204 2.49 15.71 -0.70
CA LEU A 204 1.78 14.79 -1.58
C LEU A 204 1.12 15.53 -2.75
N ARG A 205 0.48 16.68 -2.50
CA ARG A 205 -0.16 17.49 -3.56
C ARG A 205 0.83 18.11 -4.55
N SER A 206 2.12 18.20 -4.22
CA SER A 206 3.14 18.74 -5.13
C SER A 206 3.70 17.71 -6.12
N VAL A 207 3.33 16.43 -6.03
CA VAL A 207 3.86 15.38 -6.92
C VAL A 207 3.35 15.60 -8.36
N PRO A 208 4.23 15.85 -9.34
CA PRO A 208 3.82 15.99 -10.73
C PRO A 208 3.41 14.64 -11.33
N THR A 209 2.42 14.64 -12.22
CA THR A 209 2.00 13.46 -12.99
C THR A 209 2.37 13.55 -14.47
N THR A 210 2.85 14.71 -14.91
CA THR A 210 3.19 15.03 -16.30
C THR A 210 4.67 14.83 -16.63
N SER A 211 5.51 14.60 -15.62
CA SER A 211 6.95 14.38 -15.81
C SER A 211 7.23 12.96 -16.31
N PRO A 212 8.29 12.76 -17.12
CA PRO A 212 8.72 11.44 -17.53
C PRO A 212 8.99 10.52 -16.33
N ILE A 213 8.70 9.23 -16.51
CA ILE A 213 8.90 8.20 -15.48
C ILE A 213 9.67 7.01 -16.07
N PHE A 214 10.70 6.59 -15.34
CA PHE A 214 11.48 5.40 -15.66
C PHE A 214 10.74 4.15 -15.20
N GLY A 215 10.32 3.32 -16.15
CA GLY A 215 9.56 2.11 -15.89
C GLY A 215 10.33 1.08 -15.08
N TYR A 216 11.65 0.97 -15.30
CA TYR A 216 12.55 0.10 -14.54
C TYR A 216 12.63 0.49 -13.06
N ASP A 217 12.71 1.79 -12.76
CA ASP A 217 12.90 2.24 -11.38
C ASP A 217 11.61 2.19 -10.56
N TYR A 218 10.46 2.43 -11.22
CA TYR A 218 9.24 2.80 -10.52
C TYR A 218 7.97 2.03 -10.89
N LEU A 219 7.95 1.25 -11.97
CA LEU A 219 6.72 0.60 -12.47
C LEU A 219 6.89 -0.90 -12.76
N GLY A 220 8.02 -1.51 -12.41
CA GLY A 220 8.28 -2.94 -12.62
C GLY A 220 8.30 -3.37 -14.10
N THR A 221 8.42 -2.43 -15.04
CA THR A 221 8.34 -2.72 -16.48
C THR A 221 9.69 -3.10 -17.08
N ASP A 222 10.52 -3.83 -16.35
CA ASP A 222 11.91 -4.15 -16.71
C ASP A 222 12.06 -4.81 -18.08
N ARG A 223 11.06 -5.59 -18.49
CA ARG A 223 11.03 -6.35 -19.75
C ARG A 223 10.00 -5.81 -20.74
N PHE A 224 9.67 -4.52 -20.64
CA PHE A 224 8.58 -3.92 -21.41
C PHE A 224 8.66 -4.25 -22.90
N PHE A 225 9.78 -3.95 -23.56
CA PHE A 225 9.91 -4.16 -25.00
C PHE A 225 9.93 -5.64 -25.39
N LEU A 226 10.64 -6.48 -24.61
CA LEU A 226 10.60 -7.93 -24.79
C LEU A 226 9.17 -8.48 -24.72
N ASP A 227 8.38 -7.99 -23.78
CA ASP A 227 7.01 -8.44 -23.60
C ASP A 227 6.04 -7.87 -24.64
N MET A 228 6.33 -6.70 -25.23
CA MET A 228 5.56 -6.15 -26.35
C MET A 228 5.64 -7.05 -27.57
N ASP A 229 6.82 -7.61 -27.84
CA ASP A 229 7.10 -8.47 -28.99
C ASP A 229 6.98 -9.97 -28.72
N ALA A 230 6.63 -10.35 -27.49
CA ALA A 230 6.55 -11.74 -27.12
C ALA A 230 5.59 -12.54 -28.03
N THR A 231 6.06 -13.70 -28.48
CA THR A 231 5.34 -14.57 -29.43
C THR A 231 4.00 -15.04 -28.86
N ARG A 232 4.00 -15.45 -27.59
CA ARG A 232 2.80 -15.91 -26.90
C ARG A 232 2.14 -14.72 -26.22
N VAL A 233 0.97 -14.34 -26.73
CA VAL A 233 0.15 -13.22 -26.23
C VAL A 233 0.97 -11.92 -26.22
N PRO A 234 1.16 -11.25 -27.36
CA PRO A 234 1.98 -10.04 -27.45
C PRO A 234 1.45 -8.91 -26.55
N GLY A 235 2.34 -8.27 -25.78
CA GLY A 235 2.00 -7.18 -24.87
C GLY A 235 1.42 -5.96 -25.58
N ARG A 236 1.83 -5.73 -26.84
CA ARG A 236 1.35 -4.62 -27.66
C ARG A 236 -0.18 -4.61 -27.82
N ASN A 237 -0.81 -5.78 -27.76
CA ASN A 237 -2.27 -5.94 -27.92
C ASN A 237 -3.06 -5.38 -26.73
N PHE A 238 -2.39 -5.05 -25.63
CA PHE A 238 -3.02 -4.56 -24.39
C PHE A 238 -2.80 -3.06 -24.16
N LEU A 239 -1.99 -2.41 -25.00
CA LEU A 239 -1.69 -0.99 -24.87
C LEU A 239 -2.81 -0.12 -25.46
N PRO A 240 -3.18 0.98 -24.78
CA PRO A 240 -4.15 1.95 -25.30
C PRO A 240 -3.49 3.01 -26.21
N TYR A 241 -2.21 2.86 -26.56
CA TYR A 241 -1.44 3.80 -27.37
C TYR A 241 -0.41 3.08 -28.24
N ASP A 242 0.14 3.80 -29.22
CA ASP A 242 1.27 3.33 -30.03
C ASP A 242 2.55 3.22 -29.18
N PRO A 243 3.21 2.04 -29.10
CA PRO A 243 4.49 1.86 -28.41
C PRO A 243 5.60 2.82 -28.86
N LYS A 244 5.55 3.37 -30.09
CA LYS A 244 6.54 4.34 -30.59
C LYS A 244 6.60 5.64 -29.78
N ARG A 245 5.59 5.90 -28.93
CA ARG A 245 5.53 7.04 -28.02
C ARG A 245 6.38 6.87 -26.75
N ILE A 246 7.01 5.70 -26.58
CA ILE A 246 7.80 5.34 -25.41
C ILE A 246 9.27 5.24 -25.82
N GLY A 247 10.16 5.78 -25.00
CA GLY A 247 11.60 5.62 -25.18
C GLY A 247 12.09 4.26 -24.70
N LEU A 248 13.03 3.65 -25.43
CA LEU A 248 13.78 2.50 -24.93
C LEU A 248 14.70 2.93 -23.78
N ASP A 249 14.58 2.27 -22.63
CA ASP A 249 15.48 2.44 -21.49
C ASP A 249 16.21 1.12 -21.22
N THR A 250 17.48 1.07 -21.61
CA THR A 250 18.32 -0.12 -21.48
C THR A 250 19.14 -0.04 -20.20
N ARG A 251 18.94 -0.99 -19.29
CA ARG A 251 19.61 -1.02 -17.98
C ARG A 251 20.19 -2.38 -17.65
N ARG A 252 21.11 -2.42 -16.68
CA ARG A 252 21.55 -3.69 -16.07
C ARG A 252 20.80 -3.91 -14.78
N ASN A 253 20.16 -5.08 -14.66
CA ASN A 253 19.51 -5.48 -13.43
C ASN A 253 20.51 -5.94 -12.36
N GLU A 254 20.01 -6.30 -11.18
CA GLU A 254 20.82 -6.77 -10.05
C GLU A 254 21.61 -8.06 -10.33
N LYS A 255 21.26 -8.77 -11.40
CA LYS A 255 21.96 -9.98 -11.88
C LYS A 255 22.97 -9.65 -12.98
N GLY A 256 23.20 -8.37 -13.28
CA GLY A 256 24.06 -7.90 -14.35
C GLY A 256 23.48 -8.11 -15.76
N THR A 257 22.25 -8.61 -15.87
CA THR A 257 21.57 -8.87 -17.15
C THR A 257 21.07 -7.56 -17.73
N LEU A 258 21.29 -7.37 -19.04
CA LEU A 258 20.70 -6.25 -19.76
C LEU A 258 19.19 -6.45 -19.87
N VAL A 259 18.43 -5.42 -19.54
CA VAL A 259 16.97 -5.42 -19.61
C VAL A 259 16.50 -4.22 -20.42
N GLU A 260 15.47 -4.44 -21.23
CA GLU A 260 14.87 -3.46 -22.13
C GLU A 260 13.55 -2.94 -21.54
N SER A 261 13.69 -1.92 -20.71
CA SER A 261 12.59 -1.24 -20.05
C SER A 261 12.12 -0.02 -20.87
N ALA A 262 11.19 0.73 -20.29
CA ALA A 262 10.54 1.86 -20.92
C ALA A 262 10.80 3.17 -20.15
N LEU A 263 11.13 4.23 -20.88
CA LEU A 263 11.00 5.60 -20.44
C LEU A 263 9.67 6.15 -20.95
N PHE A 264 8.72 6.34 -20.04
CA PHE A 264 7.40 6.87 -20.37
C PHE A 264 7.40 8.40 -20.28
N PRO A 265 6.68 9.11 -21.16
CA PRO A 265 6.66 10.56 -21.17
C PRO A 265 5.90 11.18 -19.98
N ASN A 266 5.00 10.42 -19.34
CA ASN A 266 4.27 10.83 -18.15
C ASN A 266 3.75 9.62 -17.36
N LEU A 267 3.24 9.87 -16.16
CA LEU A 267 2.75 8.82 -15.27
C LEU A 267 1.54 8.07 -15.85
N THR A 268 0.65 8.74 -16.60
CA THR A 268 -0.51 8.10 -17.24
C THR A 268 -0.09 7.02 -18.21
N MET A 269 0.84 7.34 -19.11
CA MET A 269 1.36 6.35 -20.06
C MET A 269 2.14 5.25 -19.37
N GLY A 270 2.88 5.58 -18.30
CA GLY A 270 3.58 4.61 -17.45
C GLY A 270 2.63 3.59 -16.83
N LEU A 271 1.59 4.05 -16.14
CA LEU A 271 0.61 3.16 -15.51
C LEU A 271 -0.23 2.38 -16.51
N GLN A 272 -0.52 2.95 -17.69
CA GLN A 272 -1.12 2.20 -18.79
C GLN A 272 -0.18 1.11 -19.35
N GLY A 273 1.13 1.38 -19.39
CA GLY A 273 2.15 0.40 -19.78
C GLY A 273 2.27 -0.74 -18.77
N GLU A 274 2.32 -0.43 -17.48
CA GLU A 274 2.27 -1.42 -16.42
C GLU A 274 0.97 -2.23 -16.46
N ALA A 275 -0.18 -1.57 -16.64
CA ALA A 275 -1.47 -2.24 -16.78
C ALA A 275 -1.49 -3.19 -17.98
N ALA A 276 -0.92 -2.80 -19.12
CA ALA A 276 -0.78 -3.68 -20.29
C ALA A 276 0.08 -4.90 -19.96
N MET A 277 1.17 -4.71 -19.23
CA MET A 277 2.02 -5.79 -18.76
C MET A 277 1.28 -6.76 -17.83
N LEU A 278 0.56 -6.26 -16.84
CA LEU A 278 -0.26 -7.07 -15.93
C LEU A 278 -1.36 -7.83 -16.66
N LYS A 279 -2.06 -7.18 -17.60
CA LYS A 279 -3.10 -7.82 -18.44
C LYS A 279 -2.52 -8.95 -19.30
N ARG A 280 -1.36 -8.72 -19.94
CA ARG A 280 -0.66 -9.77 -20.70
C ARG A 280 -0.35 -10.98 -19.82
N ARG A 281 0.20 -10.75 -18.63
CA ARG A 281 0.59 -11.81 -17.67
C ARG A 281 -0.63 -12.56 -17.15
N ARG A 282 -1.75 -11.87 -16.90
CA ARG A 282 -3.05 -12.47 -16.59
C ARG A 282 -3.57 -13.34 -17.73
N ALA A 283 -3.50 -12.86 -18.97
CA ALA A 283 -3.95 -13.64 -20.14
C ALA A 283 -3.10 -14.92 -20.34
N LEU A 284 -1.78 -14.84 -20.13
CA LEU A 284 -0.90 -16.02 -20.12
C LEU A 284 -1.29 -17.03 -19.05
N PHE A 285 -1.51 -16.56 -17.82
CA PHE A 285 -1.97 -17.40 -16.71
C PHE A 285 -3.29 -18.09 -17.05
N LEU A 286 -4.29 -17.36 -17.55
CA LEU A 286 -5.59 -17.92 -17.91
C LEU A 286 -5.48 -18.94 -19.04
N ALA A 287 -4.60 -18.70 -20.02
CA ALA A 287 -4.31 -19.67 -21.08
C ALA A 287 -3.68 -20.95 -20.51
N ASP A 288 -2.75 -20.85 -19.55
CA ASP A 288 -2.15 -22.01 -18.90
C ASP A 288 -3.15 -22.76 -18.00
N VAL A 289 -4.00 -22.05 -17.26
CA VAL A 289 -5.09 -22.64 -16.46
C VAL A 289 -5.96 -23.53 -17.34
N LYS A 290 -6.38 -23.01 -18.50
CA LYS A 290 -7.18 -23.76 -19.47
C LYS A 290 -6.39 -24.94 -20.05
N ALA A 291 -5.14 -24.71 -20.48
CA ALA A 291 -4.32 -25.74 -21.11
C ALA A 291 -4.01 -26.93 -20.18
N TYR A 292 -3.85 -26.68 -18.88
CA TYR A 292 -3.49 -27.71 -17.89
C TYR A 292 -4.67 -28.21 -17.06
N GLY A 293 -5.91 -27.88 -17.45
CA GLY A 293 -7.12 -28.44 -16.85
C GLY A 293 -7.41 -27.98 -15.42
N TYR A 294 -6.97 -26.78 -15.04
CA TYR A 294 -7.34 -26.18 -13.75
C TYR A 294 -8.76 -25.63 -13.79
N ALA A 295 -9.42 -25.60 -12.63
CA ALA A 295 -10.69 -24.91 -12.46
C ALA A 295 -10.55 -23.40 -12.74
N ALA A 296 -11.67 -22.75 -13.06
CA ALA A 296 -11.71 -21.30 -13.23
C ALA A 296 -11.23 -20.61 -11.94
N PRO A 297 -10.28 -19.67 -12.02
CA PRO A 297 -9.69 -19.07 -10.83
C PRO A 297 -10.69 -18.17 -10.12
N THR A 298 -10.69 -18.22 -8.79
CA THR A 298 -11.32 -17.22 -7.94
C THR A 298 -10.64 -15.86 -8.10
N ARG A 299 -11.29 -14.78 -7.63
CA ARG A 299 -10.70 -13.43 -7.69
C ARG A 299 -9.38 -13.34 -6.91
N ASP A 300 -9.29 -14.02 -5.78
CA ASP A 300 -8.09 -14.05 -4.93
C ASP A 300 -6.94 -14.79 -5.65
N GLU A 301 -7.24 -15.94 -6.26
CA GLU A 301 -6.27 -16.68 -7.09
C GLU A 301 -5.84 -15.86 -8.31
N LEU A 302 -6.76 -15.12 -8.94
CA LEU A 302 -6.43 -14.26 -10.07
C LEU A 302 -5.47 -13.13 -9.66
N VAL A 303 -5.70 -12.48 -8.51
CA VAL A 303 -4.80 -11.44 -7.99
C VAL A 303 -3.41 -12.01 -7.70
N TYR A 304 -3.37 -13.15 -7.01
CA TYR A 304 -2.14 -13.81 -6.64
C TYR A 304 -1.34 -14.28 -7.88
N TRP A 305 -1.97 -15.02 -8.79
CA TRP A 305 -1.31 -15.62 -9.94
C TRP A 305 -0.95 -14.61 -11.03
N THR A 306 -1.73 -13.53 -11.19
CA THR A 306 -1.32 -12.40 -12.06
C THR A 306 0.06 -11.91 -11.64
N TYR A 307 0.28 -11.75 -10.33
CA TYR A 307 1.55 -11.24 -9.81
C TYR A 307 2.68 -12.27 -9.82
N VAL A 308 2.37 -13.56 -9.61
CA VAL A 308 3.34 -14.66 -9.84
C VAL A 308 3.83 -14.63 -11.29
N TYR A 309 2.92 -14.56 -12.26
CA TYR A 309 3.28 -14.50 -13.68
C TYR A 309 4.00 -13.21 -14.01
N TYR A 310 3.63 -12.08 -13.41
CA TYR A 310 4.30 -10.80 -13.60
C TYR A 310 5.79 -10.87 -13.21
N ASN A 311 6.10 -11.47 -12.05
CA ASN A 311 7.48 -11.56 -11.55
C ASN A 311 8.29 -12.70 -12.17
N VAL A 312 7.68 -13.88 -12.38
CA VAL A 312 8.41 -15.08 -12.81
C VAL A 312 8.38 -15.26 -14.34
N GLY A 313 7.44 -14.58 -15.01
CA GLY A 313 7.26 -14.65 -16.45
C GLY A 313 6.61 -15.97 -16.91
N GLU A 314 6.63 -16.16 -18.23
CA GLU A 314 6.02 -17.30 -18.93
C GLU A 314 6.71 -18.65 -18.68
N PHE A 315 7.93 -18.65 -18.11
CA PHE A 315 8.75 -19.84 -17.92
C PHE A 315 8.68 -20.46 -16.53
N ASN A 316 7.74 -20.04 -15.68
CA ASN A 316 7.63 -20.60 -14.32
C ASN A 316 7.30 -22.12 -14.34
N GLY A 317 6.55 -22.59 -15.35
CA GLY A 317 6.24 -24.01 -15.55
C GLY A 317 5.47 -24.70 -14.42
N GLN A 318 5.12 -23.99 -13.34
CA GLN A 318 4.53 -24.58 -12.13
C GLN A 318 3.17 -25.20 -12.39
N LEU A 319 2.32 -24.52 -13.15
CA LEU A 319 1.00 -25.05 -13.50
C LEU A 319 1.14 -26.35 -14.31
N LYS A 320 2.09 -26.41 -15.26
CA LYS A 320 2.40 -27.66 -15.96
C LYS A 320 2.89 -28.76 -15.02
N LYS A 321 3.85 -28.43 -14.15
CA LYS A 321 4.48 -29.39 -13.22
C LYS A 321 3.49 -30.02 -12.25
N TYR A 322 2.50 -29.24 -11.80
CA TYR A 322 1.53 -29.65 -10.79
C TYR A 322 0.11 -29.86 -11.33
N ALA A 323 -0.06 -29.95 -12.65
CA ALA A 323 -1.33 -30.26 -13.28
C ALA A 323 -1.90 -31.57 -12.70
N GLY A 324 -3.18 -31.53 -12.29
CA GLY A 324 -3.85 -32.66 -11.63
C GLY A 324 -3.36 -33.01 -10.21
N LYS A 325 -2.37 -32.30 -9.66
CA LYS A 325 -1.76 -32.61 -8.34
C LYS A 325 -2.03 -31.54 -7.27
N ARG A 326 -2.41 -30.33 -7.67
CA ARG A 326 -2.65 -29.18 -6.78
C ARG A 326 -3.78 -28.32 -7.32
N ALA A 327 -4.56 -27.71 -6.43
CA ALA A 327 -5.47 -26.61 -6.77
C ALA A 327 -4.72 -25.27 -6.76
N LEU A 328 -5.19 -24.27 -7.50
CA LEU A 328 -4.54 -22.94 -7.59
C LEU A 328 -4.39 -22.28 -6.21
N GLY A 329 -5.36 -22.45 -5.32
CA GLY A 329 -5.35 -21.97 -3.94
C GLY A 329 -4.33 -22.63 -3.02
N ASP A 330 -3.78 -23.81 -3.37
CA ASP A 330 -2.82 -24.52 -2.51
C ASP A 330 -1.53 -23.71 -2.32
N TRP A 331 -1.09 -22.98 -3.35
CA TRP A 331 0.07 -22.10 -3.27
C TRP A 331 -0.16 -20.93 -2.31
N ILE A 332 -1.38 -20.39 -2.28
CA ILE A 332 -1.79 -19.33 -1.34
C ILE A 332 -1.81 -19.87 0.09
N ALA A 333 -2.43 -21.04 0.31
CA ALA A 333 -2.51 -21.66 1.63
C ALA A 333 -1.12 -21.98 2.19
N LYS A 334 -0.19 -22.38 1.33
CA LYS A 334 1.22 -22.64 1.68
C LYS A 334 2.09 -21.38 1.75
N LYS A 335 1.53 -20.19 1.45
CA LYS A 335 2.25 -18.92 1.40
C LYS A 335 3.48 -18.95 0.48
N GLU A 336 3.38 -19.68 -0.63
CA GLU A 336 4.40 -19.66 -1.67
C GLU A 336 4.43 -18.27 -2.34
N TYR A 337 5.55 -17.89 -2.95
CA TYR A 337 5.73 -16.57 -3.58
C TYR A 337 5.39 -15.37 -2.67
N PRO A 338 6.29 -15.01 -1.73
CA PRO A 338 6.01 -14.00 -0.70
C PRO A 338 5.55 -12.63 -1.23
N ASN A 339 6.04 -12.17 -2.39
CA ASN A 339 5.60 -10.90 -2.95
C ASN A 339 4.15 -10.98 -3.50
N SER A 340 3.74 -12.13 -4.04
CA SER A 340 2.35 -12.37 -4.42
C SER A 340 1.41 -12.46 -3.22
N ILE A 341 1.90 -12.98 -2.09
CA ILE A 341 1.16 -12.92 -0.82
C ILE A 341 1.01 -11.48 -0.33
N LYS A 342 2.05 -10.64 -0.40
CA LYS A 342 1.95 -9.21 -0.09
C LYS A 342 0.95 -8.49 -0.98
N ALA A 343 0.97 -8.77 -2.29
CA ALA A 343 -0.01 -8.20 -3.23
C ALA A 343 -1.45 -8.62 -2.83
N LEU A 344 -1.68 -9.92 -2.65
CA LEU A 344 -2.98 -10.46 -2.29
C LEU A 344 -3.50 -9.89 -0.96
N GLU A 345 -2.68 -9.87 0.09
CA GLU A 345 -3.07 -9.34 1.39
C GLU A 345 -3.29 -7.83 1.36
N SER A 346 -2.49 -7.07 0.60
CA SER A 346 -2.70 -5.63 0.43
C SER A 346 -4.00 -5.33 -0.30
N TRP A 347 -4.28 -6.03 -1.38
CA TRP A 347 -5.54 -5.89 -2.12
C TRP A 347 -6.75 -6.30 -1.27
N ARG A 348 -6.69 -7.42 -0.55
CA ARG A 348 -7.77 -7.85 0.37
C ARG A 348 -8.02 -6.80 1.46
N MET A 349 -6.96 -6.20 2.00
CA MET A 349 -7.09 -5.12 2.97
C MET A 349 -7.81 -3.91 2.37
N LEU A 350 -7.40 -3.44 1.19
CA LEU A 350 -8.05 -2.30 0.51
C LEU A 350 -9.52 -2.59 0.17
N ARG A 351 -9.83 -3.82 -0.26
CA ARG A 351 -11.19 -4.28 -0.53
C ARG A 351 -12.05 -4.27 0.74
N ASP A 352 -11.54 -4.81 1.84
CA ASP A 352 -12.24 -4.83 3.12
C ASP A 352 -12.40 -3.41 3.70
N MET A 353 -11.49 -2.49 3.38
CA MET A 353 -11.61 -1.08 3.73
C MET A 353 -12.75 -0.37 2.97
N LYS A 354 -13.15 -0.87 1.79
CA LYS A 354 -14.20 -0.31 0.91
C LYS A 354 -13.96 1.17 0.54
N ILE A 355 -12.69 1.51 0.28
CA ILE A 355 -12.26 2.88 0.00
C ILE A 355 -12.09 3.19 -1.48
N PHE A 356 -12.04 2.17 -2.35
CA PHE A 356 -12.24 2.31 -3.79
C PHE A 356 -13.72 2.13 -4.03
#